data_AF-A0A1F3T662-F1
#
_entry.id   AF-A0A1F3T662-F1
#
_cell.length_a   1.000
_cell.length_b   1.000
_cell.length_c   1.000
_cell.angle_alpha   90.00
_cell.angle_beta   90.00
_cell.angle_gamma   90.00
#
_symmetry.space_group_name_H-M   'P 1'
#
loop_
_entity.id
_entity.type
_entity.pdbx_description
1 polymer ?
#
loop_
_entity_poly.entity_id
_entity_poly.type
_entity_poly.pdbx_seq_one_letter_code
_entity_poly.pdbx_strand_id
1 'polypeptide(L)'
;MTSENQDPSSHRGLLLKIARTRMPFGKHAGTLLVDLPEPYVVWLHGKGFPEGELGRMLATVLEIKVNGLEYLFYPLRPKALHDGDAADFLMSY
;
A
#
# COMPACT_ATOMS: atom_id res chain seq x y z
N MET A 1 -8.10 29.15 12.96
CA MET A 1 -6.97 28.38 13.53
C MET A 1 -6.71 27.22 12.60
N THR A 2 -5.44 27.10 12.19
CA THR A 2 -4.81 26.06 11.35
C THR A 2 -5.41 25.80 9.96
N SER A 3 -4.88 26.55 9.00
CA SER A 3 -4.62 26.07 7.65
C SER A 3 -3.78 24.79 7.74
N GLU A 4 -4.43 23.63 7.78
CA GLU A 4 -3.72 22.36 7.58
C GLU A 4 -3.65 22.12 6.07
N ASN A 5 -2.62 22.74 5.49
CA ASN A 5 -2.22 22.60 4.10
C ASN A 5 -1.92 21.12 3.85
N GLN A 6 -2.93 20.34 3.43
CA GLN A 6 -2.72 19.00 2.90
C GLN A 6 -2.01 19.15 1.57
N ASP A 7 -0.69 19.31 1.62
CA ASP A 7 0.17 19.30 0.45
C ASP A 7 -0.02 17.94 -0.24
N PRO A 8 -0.63 17.88 -1.45
CA PRO A 8 -0.86 16.62 -2.15
C PRO A 8 0.46 15.89 -2.43
N SER A 9 1.60 16.58 -2.37
CA SER A 9 2.94 16.01 -2.51
C SER A 9 3.32 15.03 -1.39
N SER A 10 2.70 15.12 -0.20
CA SER A 10 2.98 14.24 0.95
C SER A 10 2.40 12.83 0.79
N HIS A 11 1.33 12.68 0.00
CA HIS A 11 0.65 11.39 -0.20
C HIS A 11 1.52 10.38 -0.96
N ARG A 12 2.29 10.85 -1.95
CA ARG A 12 3.18 10.00 -2.75
C ARG A 12 4.31 9.41 -1.92
N GLY A 13 4.87 10.19 -1.00
CA GLY A 13 5.93 9.73 -0.08
C GLY A 13 5.44 8.66 0.89
N LEU A 14 4.21 8.81 1.38
CA LEU A 14 3.57 7.83 2.26
C LEU A 14 3.32 6.50 1.53
N LEU A 15 2.74 6.53 0.33
CA LEU A 15 2.49 5.32 -0.47
C LEU A 15 3.80 4.57 -0.78
N LEU A 16 4.86 5.30 -1.12
CA LEU A 16 6.19 4.69 -1.36
C LEU A 16 6.75 4.05 -0.09
N LYS A 17 6.55 4.70 1.06
CA LYS A 17 6.98 4.16 2.36
C LYS A 17 6.20 2.90 2.72
N ILE A 18 4.88 2.90 2.55
CA ILE A 18 4.01 1.74 2.75
C ILE A 18 4.47 0.58 1.84
N ALA A 19 4.71 0.84 0.57
CA ALA A 19 5.14 -0.17 -0.41
C ALA A 19 6.50 -0.80 -0.11
N ARG A 20 7.38 -0.10 0.64
CA ARG A 20 8.72 -0.59 1.01
C ARG A 20 8.81 -1.09 2.44
N THR A 21 7.82 -0.79 3.27
CA THR A 21 7.81 -1.19 4.68
C THR A 21 7.44 -2.65 4.79
N ARG A 22 8.21 -3.39 5.58
CA ARG A 22 7.93 -4.77 5.95
C ARG A 22 7.24 -4.82 7.31
N MET A 23 6.32 -5.75 7.44
CA MET A 23 5.64 -6.03 8.69
C MET A 23 6.67 -6.51 9.73
N PRO A 24 6.80 -5.87 10.91
CA PRO A 24 7.83 -6.22 11.88
C PRO A 24 7.44 -7.38 12.81
N PHE A 25 6.16 -7.76 12.87
CA PHE A 25 5.66 -8.79 13.78
C PHE A 25 4.46 -9.57 13.20
N GLY A 26 4.03 -10.60 13.93
CA GLY A 26 2.87 -11.42 13.59
C GLY A 26 3.15 -12.50 12.55
N LYS A 27 2.09 -13.13 12.05
CA LYS A 27 2.17 -14.26 11.10
C LYS A 27 2.85 -13.89 9.78
N HIS A 28 2.74 -12.61 9.38
CA HIS A 28 3.30 -12.09 8.13
C HIS A 28 4.56 -11.25 8.35
N ALA A 29 5.27 -11.43 9.46
CA ALA A 29 6.54 -10.74 9.71
C ALA A 29 7.50 -10.91 8.52
N GLY A 30 8.15 -9.83 8.10
CA GLY A 30 9.03 -9.78 6.94
C GLY A 30 8.34 -9.59 5.58
N THR A 31 7.01 -9.68 5.52
CA THR A 31 6.22 -9.42 4.29
C THR A 31 5.99 -7.92 4.10
N LEU A 32 5.92 -7.43 2.86
CA LEU A 32 5.59 -6.03 2.59
C LEU A 32 4.15 -5.71 3.02
N LEU A 33 3.90 -4.50 3.51
CA LEU A 33 2.56 -4.09 3.96
C LEU A 33 1.51 -4.19 2.83
N VAL A 34 1.91 -3.90 1.59
CA VAL A 34 1.05 -3.98 0.41
C VAL A 34 0.67 -5.41 0.04
N ASP A 35 1.55 -6.37 0.32
CA ASP A 35 1.38 -7.80 0.03
C ASP A 35 0.63 -8.52 1.16
N LEU A 36 0.28 -7.82 2.25
CA LEU A 36 -0.52 -8.40 3.32
C LEU A 36 -1.91 -8.78 2.78
N PRO A 37 -2.41 -9.98 3.10
CA PRO A 37 -3.76 -10.36 2.70
C PRO A 37 -4.79 -9.47 3.40
N GLU A 38 -5.78 -8.96 2.65
CA GLU A 38 -6.88 -8.16 3.18
C GLU A 38 -7.51 -8.73 4.46
N PRO A 39 -7.91 -10.03 4.53
CA PRO A 39 -8.52 -10.57 5.74
C PRO A 39 -7.61 -10.49 6.97
N TYR A 40 -6.28 -10.52 6.79
CA TYR A 40 -5.34 -10.35 7.89
C TYR A 40 -5.30 -8.91 8.39
N VAL A 41 -5.30 -7.93 7.48
CA VAL A 41 -5.31 -6.50 7.84
C VAL A 41 -6.62 -6.12 8.52
N VAL A 42 -7.76 -6.62 8.03
CA VAL A 42 -9.08 -6.45 8.64
C VAL A 42 -9.13 -7.05 10.04
N TRP A 43 -8.62 -8.28 10.21
CA TRP A 43 -8.52 -8.92 11.52
C TRP A 43 -7.64 -8.09 12.49
N LEU A 44 -6.51 -7.59 12.01
CA LEU A 44 -5.59 -6.77 12.80
C LEU A 44 -6.23 -5.44 13.19
N HIS A 45 -7.02 -4.83 12.30
CA HIS A 45 -7.82 -3.64 12.62
C HIS A 45 -8.81 -3.90 13.76
N GLY A 46 -9.49 -5.06 13.73
CA GLY A 46 -10.38 -5.48 14.83
C GLY A 46 -9.66 -5.75 16.16
N LYS A 47 -8.35 -5.99 16.14
CA LYS A 47 -7.50 -6.09 17.34
C LYS A 47 -6.92 -4.75 17.79
N GLY A 48 -6.98 -3.72 16.94
CA GLY A 48 -6.33 -2.44 17.15
C GLY A 48 -4.93 -2.41 16.52
N PHE A 49 -4.66 -1.37 15.72
CA PHE A 49 -3.33 -1.15 15.17
C PHE A 49 -2.36 -0.62 16.23
N PRO A 50 -1.05 -0.93 16.11
CA PRO A 50 -0.04 -0.37 17.00
C PRO A 50 0.01 1.16 16.86
N GLU A 51 0.24 1.87 17.96
CA GLU A 51 0.40 3.31 17.91
C GLU A 51 1.64 3.73 17.11
N GLY A 52 1.62 4.97 16.61
CA GLY A 52 2.72 5.56 15.86
C GLY A 52 2.59 5.38 14.36
N GLU A 53 3.73 5.38 13.66
CA GLU A 53 3.75 5.45 12.20
C GLU A 53 3.25 4.16 11.54
N LEU A 54 3.55 3.00 12.14
CA LEU A 54 3.14 1.71 11.60
C LEU A 54 1.61 1.56 11.61
N GLY A 55 0.93 1.98 12.66
CA GLY A 55 -0.53 1.93 12.72
C GLY A 55 -1.18 2.84 11.68
N ARG A 56 -0.64 4.04 11.47
CA ARG A 56 -1.10 4.94 10.40
C ARG A 56 -0.95 4.30 9.02
N MET A 57 0.20 3.70 8.76
CA MET A 57 0.45 2.97 7.50
C MET A 57 -0.52 1.80 7.30
N LEU A 58 -0.78 1.02 8.36
CA LEU A 58 -1.72 -0.12 8.31
C LEU A 58 -3.17 0.34 8.09
N ALA A 59 -3.58 1.45 8.70
CA ALA A 59 -4.89 2.05 8.46
C ALA A 59 -5.06 2.48 7.01
N THR A 60 -4.05 3.17 6.45
CA THR A 60 -4.06 3.54 5.02
C THR A 60 -4.09 2.31 4.11
N VAL A 61 -3.33 1.25 4.44
CA VAL A 61 -3.38 -0.01 3.67
C VAL A 61 -4.78 -0.62 3.71
N LEU A 62 -5.40 -0.68 4.89
CA LEU A 62 -6.76 -1.21 5.03
C LEU A 62 -7.75 -0.43 4.15
N GLU A 63 -7.75 0.89 4.22
CA GLU A 63 -8.63 1.74 3.40
C GLU A 63 -8.42 1.48 1.91
N ILE A 64 -7.16 1.39 1.47
CA ILE A 64 -6.83 1.10 0.07
C ILE A 64 -7.37 -0.28 -0.34
N LYS A 65 -7.21 -1.31 0.50
CA LYS A 65 -7.68 -2.67 0.19
C LYS A 65 -9.21 -2.76 0.15
N VAL A 66 -9.88 -2.22 1.17
CA VAL A 66 -11.35 -2.21 1.26
C VAL A 66 -11.99 -1.47 0.08
N ASN A 67 -11.32 -0.45 -0.47
CA ASN A 67 -11.79 0.27 -1.66
C ASN A 67 -11.27 -0.31 -2.99
N GLY A 68 -10.49 -1.40 -2.97
CA GLY A 68 -9.92 -2.01 -4.19
C GLY A 68 -8.85 -1.14 -4.88
N LEU A 69 -8.26 -0.18 -4.19
CA LEU A 69 -7.26 0.77 -4.72
C LEU A 69 -5.83 0.19 -4.73
N GLU A 70 -5.66 -1.13 -4.60
CA GLU A 70 -4.35 -1.79 -4.54
C GLU A 70 -3.49 -1.55 -5.79
N TYR A 71 -4.14 -1.28 -6.93
CA TYR A 71 -3.49 -0.95 -8.20
C TYR A 71 -2.58 0.29 -8.10
N LEU A 72 -2.81 1.19 -7.14
CA LEU A 72 -1.97 2.35 -6.89
C LEU A 72 -0.53 1.97 -6.52
N PHE A 73 -0.32 0.78 -5.96
CA PHE A 73 1.01 0.29 -5.61
C PHE A 73 1.76 -0.34 -6.78
N TYR A 74 1.07 -0.75 -7.86
CA TYR A 74 1.70 -1.35 -9.04
C TYR A 74 2.81 -0.50 -9.68
N PRO A 75 2.61 0.81 -9.96
CA PRO A 75 3.67 1.65 -10.51
C PRO A 75 4.78 1.98 -9.51
N LEU A 76 4.56 1.74 -8.21
CA LEU A 76 5.53 2.01 -7.15
C LEU A 76 6.44 0.83 -6.84
N ARG A 77 6.07 -0.38 -7.30
CA ARG A 77 6.95 -1.55 -7.23
C ARG A 77 8.15 -1.30 -8.15
N PRO A 78 9.39 -1.60 -7.71
CA PRO A 78 10.54 -1.53 -8.58
C PRO A 78 10.23 -2.34 -9.83
N LYS A 79 10.40 -1.74 -11.00
CA LYS A 79 10.29 -2.41 -12.29
C LYS A 79 11.37 -3.51 -12.33
N ALA A 80 11.09 -4.67 -11.75
CA ALA A 80 11.70 -5.90 -12.21
C ALA A 80 11.17 -6.07 -13.63
N LEU A 81 11.96 -5.55 -14.57
CA LEU A 81 11.98 -5.86 -15.99
C LEU A 81 10.70 -6.57 -16.47
N HIS A 82 9.70 -5.79 -16.91
CA HIS A 82 8.91 -6.22 -18.05
C HIS A 82 9.86 -6.15 -19.26
N ASP A 83 10.75 -7.14 -19.37
CA ASP A 83 11.19 -7.68 -20.65
C ASP A 83 10.00 -8.50 -21.15
N GLY A 84 9.19 -7.89 -22.01
CA GLY A 84 7.95 -8.49 -22.47
C GLY A 84 7.00 -7.43 -22.99
N ASP A 85 7.22 -7.06 -24.24
CA ASP A 85 6.30 -6.34 -25.10
C ASP A 85 4.84 -6.78 -24.90
N ALA A 86 4.00 -5.83 -24.48
CA ALA A 86 2.56 -5.93 -24.63
C ALA A 86 2.00 -4.60 -25.20
N ALA A 87 2.75 -4.03 -26.14
CA ALA A 87 2.19 -3.16 -27.17
C ALA A 87 1.19 -3.91 -28.09
N ASP A 88 0.87 -5.18 -27.83
CA ASP A 88 0.24 -6.09 -28.79
C ASP A 88 -1.23 -6.46 -28.48
N PHE A 89 -1.80 -6.13 -27.31
CA PHE A 89 -3.13 -6.68 -26.94
C PHE A 89 -4.29 -5.68 -26.78
N LEU A 90 -4.11 -4.38 -26.99
CA LEU A 90 -5.23 -3.42 -26.92
C LEU A 90 -5.33 -2.45 -28.12
N MET A 91 -4.66 -2.78 -29.23
CA MET A 91 -4.84 -2.11 -30.54
C MET A 91 -5.45 -3.06 -31.59
N SER A 92 -6.30 -3.99 -31.15
CA SER A 92 -7.19 -4.74 -32.04
C SER A 92 -8.56 -4.82 -31.41
N TYR A 93 -9.34 -3.74 -31.51
CA TYR A 93 -10.74 -3.72 -31.94
C TYR A 93 -11.15 -2.26 -32.21
#